data_AF-A0A7J0DRK7-F1
#
_entry.id   AF-A0A7J0DRK7-F1
#
_cell.length_a   1.000
_cell.length_b   1.000
_cell.length_c   1.000
_cell.angle_alpha   90.00
_cell.angle_beta   90.00
_cell.angle_gamma   90.00
#
_symmetry.space_group_name_H-M   'P 1'
#
loop_
_entity.id
_entity.type
_entity.pdbx_description
1 polymer ?
#
loop_
_entity_poly.entity_id
_entity_poly.type
_entity_poly.pdbx_seq_one_letter_code
_entity_poly.pdbx_strand_id
1 'polypeptide(L)'
;MEFRCFVCGQLLVGISQREVTGYYPALLERKNELEMVIWEFFMDEVRLKFDSENYTFDVYVRKDGQVKLLDFNPWDAFTLPLLFSWEELEENIIEDGNTLEFRIVDSQCGVRPGLKTAVPCVTIWIPVQVVVGINS
;
A
#
# COMPACT_ATOMS: atom_id res chain seq x y z
N MET A 1 6.99 -11.43 0.02
CA MET A 1 7.03 -10.03 0.45
C MET A 1 5.68 -9.43 0.18
N GLU A 2 5.20 -8.58 1.09
CA GLU A 2 3.83 -8.07 1.05
C GLU A 2 3.79 -6.66 0.49
N PHE A 3 2.81 -6.42 -0.38
CA PHE A 3 2.57 -5.13 -1.01
C PHE A 3 1.10 -4.79 -0.95
N ARG A 4 0.80 -3.50 -0.80
CA ARG A 4 -0.52 -2.94 -1.01
C ARG A 4 -0.58 -2.27 -2.37
N CYS A 5 -1.61 -2.59 -3.11
CA CYS A 5 -1.88 -2.08 -4.45
C CYS A 5 -3.09 -1.16 -4.40
N PHE A 6 -2.99 -0.01 -5.05
CA PHE A 6 -4.01 1.04 -5.07
C PHE A 6 -4.64 1.08 -6.46
N VAL A 7 -5.95 0.84 -6.53
CA VAL A 7 -6.71 0.81 -7.78
C VAL A 7 -7.73 1.93 -7.76
N CYS A 8 -7.70 2.78 -8.78
CA CYS A 8 -8.71 3.80 -9.00
C CYS A 8 -9.15 3.79 -10.47
N GLY A 9 -10.45 3.86 -10.74
CA GLY A 9 -11.00 3.81 -12.10
C GLY A 9 -10.58 2.55 -12.86
N GLN A 10 -10.43 1.42 -12.17
CA GLN A 10 -9.89 0.16 -12.72
C GLN A 10 -8.46 0.26 -13.28
N LEU A 11 -7.66 1.21 -12.80
CA LEU A 11 -6.25 1.37 -13.09
C LEU A 11 -5.42 1.19 -11.82
N LEU A 12 -4.33 0.43 -11.92
CA LEU A 12 -3.35 0.31 -10.83
C LEU A 12 -2.50 1.58 -10.82
N VAL A 13 -2.69 2.43 -9.80
CA VAL A 13 -2.02 3.74 -9.70
C VAL A 13 -0.82 3.71 -8.76
N GLY A 14 -0.80 2.78 -7.81
CA GLY A 14 0.25 2.71 -6.80
C GLY A 14 0.50 1.30 -6.28
N ILE A 15 1.75 1.02 -5.96
CA ILE A 15 2.19 -0.16 -5.20
C ILE A 15 3.07 0.33 -4.04
N SER A 16 2.78 -0.14 -2.83
CA SER A 16 3.53 0.19 -1.62
C SER A 16 4.00 -1.06 -0.90
N GLN A 17 5.23 -1.07 -0.40
CA GLN A 17 5.69 -2.06 0.57
C GLN A 17 4.80 -2.05 1.83
N ARG A 18 4.26 -3.22 2.22
CA ARG A 18 3.33 -3.31 3.35
C ARG A 18 3.97 -2.98 4.71
N GLU A 19 5.20 -3.41 4.90
CA GLU A 19 6.00 -3.17 6.11
C GLU A 19 6.91 -1.94 5.93
N VAL A 20 6.42 -0.75 6.30
CA VAL A 20 7.11 0.53 6.06
C VAL A 20 8.37 0.76 6.92
N THR A 21 8.60 -0.05 7.95
CA THR A 21 9.79 0.02 8.81
C THR A 21 10.91 -0.91 8.39
N GLY A 22 10.62 -1.88 7.51
CA GLY A 22 11.57 -2.88 7.07
C GLY A 22 12.39 -2.38 5.89
N TYR A 23 13.73 -2.34 6.03
CA TYR A 23 14.62 -2.08 4.91
C TYR A 23 15.20 -3.40 4.38
N TYR A 24 14.94 -3.69 3.11
CA TYR A 24 15.33 -4.95 2.48
C TYR A 24 16.12 -4.67 1.18
N PRO A 25 17.46 -4.64 1.21
CA PRO A 25 18.28 -4.34 0.03
C PRO A 25 17.96 -5.20 -1.20
N ALA A 26 17.68 -6.49 -0.98
CA ALA A 26 17.30 -7.42 -2.05
C ALA A 26 15.98 -7.05 -2.78
N LEU A 27 15.13 -6.22 -2.17
CA LEU A 27 13.93 -5.70 -2.83
C LEU A 27 14.28 -4.62 -3.86
N LEU A 28 15.29 -3.79 -3.61
CA LEU A 28 15.72 -2.75 -4.54
C LEU A 28 16.20 -3.35 -5.87
N GLU A 29 16.97 -4.43 -5.78
CA GLU A 29 17.49 -5.15 -6.97
C GLU A 29 16.38 -5.77 -7.82
N ARG A 30 15.27 -6.17 -7.18
CA ARG A 30 14.13 -6.84 -7.83
C ARG A 30 12.93 -5.92 -8.04
N LYS A 31 13.07 -4.61 -7.81
CA LYS A 31 11.95 -3.66 -7.85
C LYS A 31 11.18 -3.75 -9.18
N ASN A 32 11.87 -3.69 -10.31
CA ASN A 32 11.23 -3.73 -11.63
C ASN A 32 10.56 -5.08 -11.91
N GLU A 33 11.15 -6.18 -11.45
CA GLU A 33 10.56 -7.53 -11.58
C GLU A 33 9.26 -7.63 -10.75
N LEU A 34 9.30 -7.14 -9.51
CA LEU A 34 8.14 -7.13 -8.61
C LEU A 34 7.01 -6.26 -9.15
N GLU A 35 7.33 -5.08 -9.69
CA GLU A 35 6.35 -4.20 -10.34
C GLU A 35 5.64 -4.93 -11.48
N MET A 36 6.40 -5.57 -12.35
CA MET A 36 5.89 -6.32 -13.50
C MET A 36 4.96 -7.46 -13.08
N VAL A 37 5.40 -8.35 -12.17
CA VAL A 37 4.57 -9.50 -11.78
C VAL A 37 3.30 -9.10 -11.03
N ILE A 38 3.35 -8.02 -10.25
CA ILE A 38 2.17 -7.47 -9.56
C ILE A 38 1.21 -6.85 -10.58
N TRP A 39 1.74 -6.12 -11.57
CA TRP A 39 0.94 -5.52 -12.62
C TRP A 39 0.25 -6.57 -13.50
N GLU A 40 0.98 -7.62 -13.91
CA GLU A 40 0.42 -8.75 -14.66
C GLU A 40 -0.67 -9.46 -13.85
N PHE A 41 -0.40 -9.73 -12.56
CA PHE A 41 -1.40 -10.31 -11.66
C PHE A 41 -2.65 -9.43 -11.54
N PHE A 42 -2.49 -8.11 -11.44
CA PHE A 42 -3.63 -7.20 -11.42
C PHE A 42 -4.47 -7.32 -12.71
N MET A 43 -3.81 -7.25 -13.87
CA MET A 43 -4.47 -7.28 -15.17
C MET A 43 -5.21 -8.58 -15.46
N ASP A 44 -4.60 -9.72 -15.12
CA ASP A 44 -5.15 -11.04 -15.42
C ASP A 44 -6.14 -11.52 -14.35
N GLU A 45 -5.83 -11.24 -13.07
CA GLU A 45 -6.50 -11.89 -11.95
C GLU A 45 -7.43 -11.01 -11.13
N VAL A 46 -7.32 -9.68 -11.20
CA VAL A 46 -8.06 -8.77 -10.31
C VAL A 46 -8.95 -7.80 -11.08
N ARG A 47 -8.42 -7.17 -12.13
CA ARG A 47 -9.09 -6.10 -12.89
C ARG A 47 -10.39 -6.60 -13.50
N LEU A 48 -11.45 -5.77 -13.43
CA LEU A 48 -12.79 -6.05 -13.96
C LEU A 48 -13.51 -7.28 -13.36
N LYS A 49 -12.97 -7.92 -12.31
CA LYS A 49 -13.64 -9.02 -11.61
C LYS A 49 -14.56 -8.57 -10.46
N PHE A 50 -14.55 -7.27 -10.16
CA PHE A 50 -15.32 -6.66 -9.07
C PHE A 50 -16.11 -5.46 -9.60
N ASP A 51 -17.28 -5.24 -9.00
CA ASP A 51 -18.16 -4.11 -9.36
C ASP A 51 -17.60 -2.75 -8.90
N SER A 52 -16.74 -2.74 -7.87
CA SER A 52 -16.06 -1.51 -7.44
C SER A 52 -14.93 -1.16 -8.39
N GLU A 53 -14.87 0.09 -8.82
CA GLU A 53 -13.79 0.63 -9.66
C GLU A 53 -12.62 1.18 -8.83
N ASN A 54 -12.87 1.45 -7.54
CA ASN A 54 -11.90 2.02 -6.60
C ASN A 54 -11.75 1.09 -5.39
N TYR A 55 -10.53 0.60 -5.16
CA TYR A 55 -10.23 -0.29 -4.05
C TYR A 55 -8.72 -0.38 -3.84
N THR A 56 -8.34 -1.00 -2.73
CA THR A 56 -6.98 -1.45 -2.53
C THR A 56 -6.98 -2.96 -2.33
N PHE A 57 -5.87 -3.60 -2.67
CA PHE A 57 -5.71 -5.02 -2.44
C PHE A 57 -4.29 -5.32 -1.99
N ASP A 58 -4.16 -6.30 -1.12
CA ASP A 58 -2.87 -6.72 -0.58
C ASP A 58 -2.43 -8.00 -1.27
N VAL A 59 -1.15 -8.08 -1.64
CA VAL A 59 -0.56 -9.27 -2.26
C VAL A 59 0.71 -9.72 -1.54
N TYR A 60 0.93 -11.03 -1.53
CA TYR A 60 2.19 -11.65 -1.18
C TYR A 60 2.89 -12.16 -2.44
N VAL A 61 4.07 -11.62 -2.73
CA VAL A 61 4.95 -12.10 -3.82
C VAL A 61 6.00 -13.06 -3.27
N ARG A 62 6.02 -14.29 -3.78
CA ARG A 62 6.99 -15.33 -3.42
C ARG A 62 8.34 -15.09 -4.10
N LYS A 63 9.36 -15.81 -3.63
CA LYS A 63 10.71 -15.72 -4.23
C LYS A 63 10.76 -16.14 -5.69
N ASP A 64 9.92 -17.11 -6.06
CA ASP A 64 9.75 -17.64 -7.42
C ASP A 64 8.86 -16.78 -8.33
N GLY A 65 8.42 -15.60 -7.86
CA GLY A 65 7.58 -14.67 -8.62
C GLY A 65 6.08 -14.94 -8.51
N GLN A 66 5.65 -16.04 -7.86
CA GLN A 66 4.22 -16.30 -7.69
C GLN A 66 3.57 -15.25 -6.77
N VAL A 67 2.52 -14.61 -7.28
CA VAL A 67 1.71 -13.63 -6.56
C VAL A 67 0.49 -14.31 -5.94
N LYS A 68 0.18 -13.93 -4.69
CA LYS A 68 -1.03 -14.38 -3.98
C LYS A 68 -1.77 -13.17 -3.45
N LEU A 69 -3.06 -13.06 -3.78
CA LEU A 69 -3.96 -12.11 -3.15
C LEU A 69 -4.16 -12.49 -1.67
N LEU A 70 -4.06 -11.50 -0.79
CA LEU A 70 -4.23 -11.64 0.65
C LEU A 70 -5.55 -11.04 1.13
N ASP A 71 -5.84 -9.82 0.70
CA ASP A 71 -6.96 -9.04 1.23
C ASP A 71 -7.44 -7.97 0.24
N PHE A 72 -8.69 -7.53 0.40
CA PHE A 72 -9.25 -6.36 -0.29
C PHE A 72 -9.72 -5.34 0.74
N ASN A 73 -9.44 -4.07 0.49
CA ASN A 73 -9.84 -2.98 1.36
C ASN A 73 -10.48 -1.85 0.53
N PRO A 74 -11.46 -1.12 1.07
CA PRO A 74 -12.09 0.00 0.36
C PRO A 74 -11.07 1.13 0.08
N TRP A 75 -11.34 1.89 -0.99
CA TRP A 75 -10.68 3.17 -1.27
C TRP A 75 -11.27 4.24 -0.35
N ASP A 76 -10.76 4.32 0.88
CA ASP A 76 -11.24 5.27 1.88
C ASP A 76 -10.17 5.49 2.97
N ALA A 77 -10.28 6.58 3.71
CA ALA A 77 -9.35 7.03 4.75
C ALA A 77 -9.14 6.02 5.89
N PHE A 78 -10.03 5.03 6.07
CA PHE A 78 -9.85 3.95 7.05
C PHE A 78 -8.77 2.94 6.63
N THR A 79 -8.42 2.89 5.35
CA THR A 79 -7.32 2.08 4.84
C THR A 79 -6.02 2.89 4.96
N LEU A 80 -4.98 2.31 5.58
CA LEU A 80 -3.69 3.00 5.67
C LEU A 80 -3.04 3.11 4.27
N PRO A 81 -2.60 4.30 3.85
CA PRO A 81 -1.97 4.53 2.53
C PRO A 81 -0.47 4.18 2.51
N LEU A 82 0.11 3.82 3.66
CA LEU A 82 1.48 3.32 3.82
C LEU A 82 2.55 4.33 3.38
N LEU A 83 3.26 4.07 2.28
CA LEU A 83 4.28 4.96 1.71
C LEU A 83 3.68 6.05 0.81
N PHE A 84 2.36 6.17 0.79
CA PHE A 84 1.63 7.22 0.10
C PHE A 84 0.83 8.09 1.05
N SER A 85 0.36 9.25 0.57
CA SER A 85 -0.81 9.96 1.09
C SER A 85 -2.03 9.70 0.21
N TRP A 86 -3.24 9.94 0.73
CA TRP A 86 -4.45 9.80 -0.07
C TRP A 86 -4.55 10.90 -1.12
N GLU A 87 -4.11 12.11 -0.76
CA GLU A 87 -4.14 13.28 -1.62
C GLU A 87 -3.29 13.08 -2.88
N GLU A 88 -2.06 12.54 -2.76
CA GLU A 88 -1.21 12.34 -3.94
C GLU A 88 -1.70 11.19 -4.84
N LEU A 89 -2.35 10.17 -4.26
CA LEU A 89 -2.99 9.11 -5.04
C LEU A 89 -4.17 9.66 -5.85
N GLU A 90 -4.89 10.63 -5.31
CA GLU A 90 -5.96 11.35 -5.99
C GLU A 90 -5.44 12.30 -7.08
N GLU A 91 -4.36 13.04 -6.81
CA GLU A 91 -3.72 13.95 -7.76
C GLU A 91 -3.09 13.23 -8.96
N ASN A 92 -2.42 12.09 -8.72
CA ASN A 92 -1.80 11.28 -9.79
C ASN A 92 -2.80 10.78 -10.84
N ILE A 93 -4.07 10.64 -10.47
CA ILE A 93 -5.15 10.29 -11.41
C ILE A 93 -5.46 11.45 -12.36
N ILE A 94 -5.35 12.70 -11.88
CA ILE A 94 -5.76 13.91 -12.60
C ILE A 94 -4.68 14.33 -13.61
N GLU A 95 -3.41 14.24 -13.23
CA GLU A 95 -2.32 14.83 -14.02
C GLU A 95 -1.86 13.94 -15.18
N ASP A 96 -1.77 12.63 -15.01
CA ASP A 96 -1.18 11.74 -16.02
C ASP A 96 -1.93 10.42 -16.28
N GLY A 97 -2.91 10.06 -15.45
CA GLY A 97 -3.86 8.95 -15.67
C GLY A 97 -3.29 7.55 -15.97
N ASN A 98 -1.98 7.38 -16.02
CA ASN A 98 -1.34 6.19 -16.59
C ASN A 98 0.04 5.85 -16.00
N THR A 99 0.55 6.66 -15.07
CA THR A 99 1.85 6.41 -14.43
C THR A 99 1.64 5.61 -13.14
N LEU A 100 2.01 4.34 -13.17
CA LEU A 100 2.09 3.49 -11.98
C LEU A 100 3.29 3.90 -11.13
N GLU A 101 3.06 4.24 -9.86
CA GLU A 101 4.15 4.47 -8.90
C GLU A 101 4.40 3.25 -8.01
N PHE A 102 5.65 2.77 -7.97
CA PHE A 102 6.08 1.74 -7.02
C PHE A 102 7.02 2.30 -5.95
N ARG A 103 6.58 2.30 -4.69
CA ARG A 103 7.35 2.76 -3.52
C ARG A 103 7.73 1.60 -2.60
N ILE A 104 9.02 1.51 -2.31
CA ILE A 104 9.62 0.58 -1.34
C ILE A 104 10.55 1.36 -0.42
N VAL A 105 10.83 0.83 0.77
CA VAL A 105 11.77 1.45 1.70
C VAL A 105 13.18 1.32 1.14
N ASP A 106 13.82 2.44 0.82
CA ASP A 106 15.12 2.50 0.12
C ASP A 106 16.33 2.66 1.06
N SER A 107 16.08 2.92 2.34
CA SER A 107 17.10 3.20 3.33
C SER A 107 16.69 2.74 4.73
N GLN A 108 17.68 2.39 5.55
CA GLN A 108 17.43 2.01 6.94
C GLN A 108 17.03 3.26 7.72
N CYS A 109 15.82 3.25 8.30
CA CYS A 109 15.41 4.29 9.24
C CYS A 109 16.25 4.14 10.53
N GLY A 110 17.37 4.86 10.61
CA GLY A 110 18.24 4.84 11.77
C GLY A 110 17.54 5.50 12.95
N VAL A 111 17.12 4.72 13.95
CA VAL A 111 16.74 5.27 15.25
C VAL A 111 18.00 5.88 15.86
N ARG A 112 18.17 7.20 15.75
CA ARG A 112 19.28 7.90 16.42
C ARG A 112 18.95 7.99 17.92
N PRO A 113 19.70 7.33 18.82
CA PRO A 113 19.48 7.52 20.26
C PRO A 113 19.95 8.93 20.60
N GLY A 114 19.01 9.85 20.87
CA GLY A 114 19.33 11.17 21.44
C GLY A 114 18.69 12.40 20.81
N LEU A 115 17.87 12.30 19.76
CA LEU A 115 17.19 13.48 19.20
C LEU A 115 15.73 13.56 19.70
N LYS A 116 15.48 14.47 20.64
CA LYS A 116 14.13 14.99 20.90
C LYS A 116 13.74 15.88 19.72
N THR A 117 13.27 15.29 18.63
CA THR A 117 12.55 16.03 17.60
C THR A 117 11.41 15.16 17.10
N ALA A 118 10.21 15.69 17.32
CA ALA A 118 8.96 15.14 16.84
C ALA A 118 8.99 15.05 15.32
N VAL A 119 8.91 13.82 14.82
CA VAL A 119 8.18 13.50 13.60
C VAL A 119 7.27 12.36 14.04
N PRO A 120 5.93 12.50 13.94
CA PRO A 120 5.05 11.45 14.41
C PRO A 120 5.21 10.26 13.46
N CYS A 121 5.99 9.28 13.92
CA CYS A 121 5.90 7.89 13.53
C CYS A 121 4.40 7.54 13.56
N VAL A 122 3.83 7.21 12.40
CA VAL A 122 2.40 6.89 12.23
C VAL A 122 2.04 5.76 13.20
N THR A 123 1.58 6.17 14.38
CA THR A 123 1.02 5.33 15.41
C THR A 123 -0.42 5.76 15.50
N ILE A 124 -1.26 5.18 14.67
CA ILE A 124 -2.67 5.06 15.03
C ILE A 124 -2.90 3.59 15.36
N TRP A 125 -2.47 3.22 16.56
CA TRP A 125 -3.19 2.20 17.31
C TRP A 125 -4.56 2.82 17.62
N ILE A 126 -5.60 2.46 16.85
CA ILE A 126 -6.96 2.65 17.31
C ILE A 126 -7.27 1.44 18.19
N PRO A 127 -7.30 1.55 19.54
CA PRO A 127 -7.96 0.52 20.32
C PRO A 127 -9.45 0.60 19.99
N VAL A 128 -9.98 -0.49 19.43
CA VAL A 128 -11.42 -0.69 19.30
C VAL A 128 -12.01 -0.73 20.71
N GLN A 129 -12.59 0.37 21.19
CA GLN A 129 -13.51 0.31 22.33
C GLN A 129 -14.93 0.20 21.81
N VAL A 130 -15.43 -1.03 21.89
CA VAL A 130 -16.83 -1.40 21.79
C VAL A 130 -17.60 -0.76 22.95
N VAL A 131 -18.64 0.01 22.59
CA VAL A 131 -19.98 0.16 23.20
C VAL A 131 -20.11 0.05 24.73
N VAL A 132 -20.62 1.10 25.39
CA VAL A 132 -21.95 1.08 26.08
C VAL A 132 -22.48 2.52 26.18
N GLY A 133 -23.54 2.81 25.43
CA GLY A 133 -24.43 3.94 25.73
C GLY A 133 -25.43 3.50 26.80
N ILE A 134 -25.57 4.28 27.86
CA ILE A 134 -26.69 4.20 28.79
C ILE A 134 -27.45 5.53 28.70
N ASN A 135 -28.60 5.46 28.02
CA ASN A 135 -29.70 6.40 28.19
C ASN A 135 -30.28 6.22 29.59
N SER A 136 -30.50 7.31 30.31
CA SER A 136 -31.77 7.74 30.93
C SER A 136 -31.55 9.06 31.66
#